data_AF-A0A7S2Y0R7-F1
#
_entry.id   AF-A0A7S2Y0R7-F1
#
_cell.length_a   1.000
_cell.length_b   1.000
_cell.length_c   1.000
_cell.angle_alpha   90.00
_cell.angle_beta   90.00
_cell.angle_gamma   90.00
#
_symmetry.space_group_name_H-M   'P 1'
#
loop_
_entity.id
_entity.type
_entity.pdbx_description
1 polymer ?
#
loop_
_entity_poly.entity_id
_entity_poly.type
_entity_poly.pdbx_seq_one_letter_code
_entity_poly.pdbx_strand_id
1 'polypeptide(L)'
;LTGAPETPQEEEEFTEMMASLLLDNYSVPRALGMAVQRFQRNLKESVSAEEELEATELVDYELRRFYNARIGVRFLIEHHIASARPRPGWSGIIQSRCSPAALAKGAENTAAWLCRHHLGAKSPLVLHHHYSLAQGEIEADDLVHGGLDDDIQGPCFTYVPSHLEYMLTEIFKNSFRAVVTKHHPVYQGVDPSKLAKEEARRLRQEASRMMRVDLPPINLVTALGEEDMTIKIADEGGGIARPNLRRLLRFFDSTAGSPLVSTTKATSEGQLAQGVREAE
;
A
#
# COMPACT_ATOMS: atom_id res chain seq x y z
N LEU A 1 -23.93 -2.48 26.29
CA LEU A 1 -22.92 -3.30 26.99
C LEU A 1 -22.19 -2.39 27.98
N THR A 2 -22.49 -2.51 29.27
CA THR A 2 -21.88 -1.71 30.34
C THR A 2 -21.11 -2.66 31.26
N GLY A 3 -19.90 -3.04 30.85
CA GLY A 3 -19.02 -3.99 31.56
C GLY A 3 -18.07 -4.70 30.62
N ALA A 4 -16.93 -5.18 31.13
CA ALA A 4 -16.10 -6.14 30.41
C ALA A 4 -16.82 -7.50 30.39
N PRO A 5 -16.64 -8.34 29.35
CA PRO A 5 -17.21 -9.69 29.33
C PRO A 5 -16.75 -10.51 30.54
N GLU A 6 -17.68 -11.15 31.24
CA GLU A 6 -17.41 -12.00 32.39
C GLU A 6 -17.58 -13.49 32.06
N THR A 7 -18.31 -13.80 30.99
CA THR A 7 -18.55 -15.19 30.54
C THR A 7 -18.01 -15.45 29.12
N PRO A 8 -17.72 -16.71 28.75
CA PRO A 8 -17.32 -17.04 27.38
C PRO A 8 -18.35 -16.64 26.32
N GLN A 9 -19.65 -16.68 26.65
CA GLN A 9 -20.70 -16.27 25.74
C GLN A 9 -20.70 -14.74 25.53
N GLU A 10 -20.51 -13.97 26.60
CA GLU A 10 -20.36 -12.51 26.49
C GLU A 10 -19.11 -12.11 25.71
N GLU A 11 -18.02 -12.88 25.84
CA GLU A 11 -16.77 -12.66 25.07
C GLU A 11 -17.00 -12.93 23.57
N GLU A 12 -17.78 -13.95 23.22
CA GLU A 12 -18.16 -14.24 21.83
C GLU A 12 -19.04 -13.13 21.26
N GLU A 13 -20.08 -12.69 21.98
CA GLU A 13 -20.95 -11.57 21.60
C GLU A 13 -20.16 -10.27 21.44
N PHE A 14 -19.20 -10.01 22.33
CA PHE A 14 -18.30 -8.85 22.24
C PHE A 14 -17.38 -8.95 21.02
N THR A 15 -16.81 -10.13 20.74
CA THR A 15 -15.97 -10.39 19.57
C THR A 15 -16.74 -10.14 18.27
N GLU A 16 -17.99 -10.62 18.17
CA GLU A 16 -18.87 -10.42 17.01
C GLU A 16 -19.21 -8.93 16.80
N MET A 17 -19.52 -8.22 17.88
CA MET A 17 -19.75 -6.78 17.85
C MET A 17 -18.51 -6.04 17.31
N MET A 18 -17.32 -6.38 17.81
CA MET A 18 -16.05 -5.79 17.38
C MET A 18 -15.74 -6.09 15.91
N ALA A 19 -16.04 -7.31 15.44
CA ALA A 19 -15.89 -7.69 14.03
C ALA A 19 -16.79 -6.86 13.11
N SER A 20 -18.03 -6.58 13.53
CA SER A 20 -18.96 -5.73 12.76
C SER A 20 -18.41 -4.32 12.55
N LEU A 21 -17.77 -3.73 13.57
CA LEU A 21 -17.18 -2.39 13.50
C LEU A 21 -16.03 -2.28 12.49
N LEU A 22 -15.27 -3.35 12.24
CA LEU A 22 -14.21 -3.35 11.23
C LEU A 22 -14.78 -3.21 9.81
N LEU A 23 -15.86 -3.94 9.52
CA LEU A 23 -16.51 -3.99 8.21
C LEU A 23 -17.17 -2.65 7.87
N ASP A 24 -17.93 -2.08 8.80
CA ASP A 24 -18.62 -0.79 8.61
C ASP A 24 -17.66 0.34 8.25
N ASN A 25 -16.45 0.26 8.81
CA ASN A 25 -15.45 1.29 8.64
C ASN A 25 -14.61 1.12 7.37
N TYR A 26 -14.70 0.05 6.60
CA TYR A 26 -13.79 -0.22 5.47
C TYR A 26 -13.76 0.90 4.41
N SER A 27 -14.88 1.55 4.14
CA SER A 27 -15.02 2.58 3.11
C SER A 27 -14.44 3.96 3.50
N VAL A 28 -14.16 4.18 4.79
CA VAL A 28 -13.82 5.49 5.35
C VAL A 28 -12.57 6.12 4.72
N PRO A 29 -11.43 5.43 4.51
CA PRO A 29 -10.27 6.03 3.87
C PRO A 29 -10.55 6.56 2.47
N ARG A 30 -11.36 5.83 1.69
CA ARG A 30 -11.79 6.25 0.35
C ARG A 30 -12.70 7.46 0.40
N ALA A 31 -13.67 7.47 1.31
CA ALA A 31 -14.58 8.60 1.49
C ALA A 31 -13.84 9.88 1.87
N LEU A 32 -12.89 9.79 2.82
CA LEU A 32 -12.02 10.91 3.20
C LEU A 32 -11.14 11.37 2.03
N GLY A 33 -10.53 10.44 1.29
CA GLY A 33 -9.75 10.79 0.10
C GLY A 33 -10.55 11.58 -0.94
N MET A 34 -11.81 11.21 -1.19
CA MET A 34 -12.70 11.97 -2.08
C MET A 34 -13.07 13.33 -1.51
N ALA A 35 -13.34 13.43 -0.21
CA ALA A 35 -13.66 14.68 0.47
C ALA A 35 -12.49 15.68 0.42
N VAL A 36 -11.27 15.20 0.70
CA VAL A 36 -10.00 15.94 0.62
C VAL A 36 -9.79 16.50 -0.80
N GLN A 37 -9.98 15.68 -1.84
CA GLN A 37 -9.85 16.14 -3.23
C GLN A 37 -10.89 17.21 -3.60
N ARG A 38 -12.13 17.08 -3.12
CA ARG A 38 -13.18 18.08 -3.36
C ARG A 38 -12.87 19.38 -2.61
N PHE A 39 -12.43 19.28 -1.36
CA PHE A 39 -12.03 20.42 -0.55
C PHE A 39 -10.89 21.22 -1.20
N GLN A 40 -9.84 20.52 -1.65
CA GLN A 40 -8.70 21.15 -2.31
C GLN A 40 -9.09 21.89 -3.60
N ARG A 41 -9.99 21.32 -4.40
CA ARG A 41 -10.48 21.98 -5.62
C ARG A 41 -11.21 23.29 -5.28
N ASN A 42 -12.10 23.24 -4.31
CA ASN A 42 -12.88 24.41 -3.90
C ASN A 42 -12.00 25.52 -3.32
N LEU A 43 -10.98 25.16 -2.52
CA LEU A 43 -10.02 26.13 -1.98
C LEU A 43 -9.27 26.88 -3.09
N LYS A 44 -8.73 26.16 -4.07
CA LYS A 44 -7.99 26.76 -5.21
C LYS A 44 -8.81 27.79 -6.00
N GLU A 45 -10.13 27.64 -6.01
CA GLU A 45 -11.05 28.55 -6.71
C GLU A 45 -11.48 29.73 -5.84
N SER A 46 -11.29 29.68 -4.52
CA SER A 46 -11.96 30.59 -3.57
C SER A 46 -11.04 31.42 -2.68
N VAL A 47 -9.78 31.02 -2.49
CA VAL A 47 -8.87 31.67 -1.54
C VAL A 47 -7.51 32.01 -2.15
N SER A 48 -6.74 32.87 -1.49
CA SER A 48 -5.35 33.15 -1.86
C SER A 48 -4.44 31.93 -1.67
N ALA A 49 -3.26 31.93 -2.28
CA ALA A 49 -2.30 30.84 -2.16
C ALA A 49 -1.78 30.64 -0.72
N GLU A 50 -1.74 31.71 0.07
CA GLU A 50 -1.33 31.69 1.48
C GLU A 50 -2.40 30.99 2.34
N GLU A 51 -3.66 31.37 2.16
CA GLU A 51 -4.81 30.74 2.83
C GLU A 51 -4.98 29.25 2.42
N GLU A 52 -4.71 28.91 1.16
CA GLU A 52 -4.70 27.50 0.71
C GLU A 52 -3.63 26.70 1.45
N LEU A 53 -2.42 27.25 1.60
CA LEU A 53 -1.31 26.57 2.29
C LEU A 53 -1.66 26.32 3.76
N GLU A 54 -2.14 27.34 4.47
CA GLU A 54 -2.53 27.22 5.88
C GLU A 54 -3.64 26.18 6.08
N ALA A 55 -4.69 26.24 5.25
CA ALA A 55 -5.80 25.30 5.33
C ALA A 55 -5.36 23.85 5.03
N THR A 56 -4.49 23.65 4.03
CA THR A 56 -4.00 22.31 3.69
C THR A 56 -3.05 21.74 4.74
N GLU A 57 -2.25 22.56 5.43
CA GLU A 57 -1.41 22.12 6.54
C GLU A 57 -2.23 21.69 7.76
N LEU A 58 -3.29 22.45 8.10
CA LEU A 58 -4.21 22.07 9.19
C LEU A 58 -4.91 20.74 8.89
N VAL A 59 -5.42 20.56 7.67
CA VAL A 59 -6.09 19.30 7.31
C VAL A 59 -5.10 18.15 7.24
N ASP A 60 -3.86 18.35 6.78
CA ASP A 60 -2.83 17.31 6.83
C ASP A 60 -2.59 16.85 8.27
N TYR A 61 -2.45 17.78 9.22
CA TYR A 61 -2.30 17.49 10.65
C TYR A 61 -3.48 16.67 11.21
N GLU A 62 -4.72 17.09 10.96
CA GLU A 62 -5.90 16.37 11.47
C GLU A 62 -6.07 14.99 10.80
N LEU A 63 -5.74 14.85 9.52
CA LEU A 63 -5.76 13.55 8.85
C LEU A 63 -4.70 12.62 9.42
N ARG A 64 -3.47 13.10 9.71
CA ARG A 64 -2.45 12.28 10.40
C ARG A 64 -2.97 11.76 11.72
N ARG A 65 -3.55 12.64 12.54
CA ARG A 65 -4.11 12.29 13.84
C ARG A 65 -5.25 11.28 13.71
N PHE A 66 -6.15 11.49 12.75
CA PHE A 66 -7.24 10.58 12.45
C PHE A 66 -6.74 9.19 12.03
N TYR A 67 -5.83 9.11 11.06
CA TYR A 67 -5.32 7.83 10.56
C TYR A 67 -4.49 7.08 11.62
N ASN A 68 -3.70 7.78 12.43
CA ASN A 68 -2.98 7.16 13.56
C ASN A 68 -3.94 6.56 14.59
N ALA A 69 -4.96 7.33 15.01
CA ALA A 69 -5.98 6.84 15.93
C ALA A 69 -6.71 5.62 15.34
N ARG A 70 -7.05 5.68 14.06
CA ARG A 70 -7.74 4.61 13.34
C ARG A 70 -6.90 3.33 13.24
N ILE A 71 -5.61 3.44 12.91
CA ILE A 71 -4.69 2.30 12.87
C ILE A 71 -4.61 1.67 14.27
N GLY A 72 -4.49 2.48 15.32
CA GLY A 72 -4.48 2.00 16.71
C GLY A 72 -5.76 1.25 17.11
N VAL A 73 -6.94 1.83 16.81
CA VAL A 73 -8.23 1.17 17.09
C VAL A 73 -8.37 -0.13 16.31
N ARG A 74 -8.01 -0.15 15.01
CA ARG A 74 -8.05 -1.37 14.20
C ARG A 74 -7.10 -2.43 14.74
N PHE A 75 -5.89 -2.06 15.10
CA PHE A 75 -4.93 -2.97 15.71
C PHE A 75 -5.51 -3.64 16.96
N LEU A 76 -6.11 -2.87 17.87
CA LEU A 76 -6.68 -3.42 19.12
C LEU A 76 -7.85 -4.38 18.83
N ILE A 77 -8.75 -4.00 17.91
CA ILE A 77 -9.89 -4.83 17.52
C ILE A 77 -9.42 -6.12 16.84
N GLU A 78 -8.58 -6.01 15.81
CA GLU A 78 -8.07 -7.17 15.06
C GLU A 78 -7.24 -8.09 15.95
N HIS A 79 -6.41 -7.52 16.84
CA HIS A 79 -5.63 -8.29 17.80
C HIS A 79 -6.52 -9.06 18.78
N HIS A 80 -7.57 -8.42 19.31
CA HIS A 80 -8.55 -9.08 20.19
C HIS A 80 -9.23 -10.25 19.47
N ILE A 81 -9.80 -10.01 18.29
CA ILE A 81 -10.49 -11.04 17.49
C ILE A 81 -9.53 -12.20 17.16
N ALA A 82 -8.31 -11.90 16.71
CA ALA A 82 -7.34 -12.93 16.35
C ALA A 82 -6.82 -13.71 17.56
N SER A 83 -6.87 -13.15 18.76
CA SER A 83 -6.43 -13.81 20.00
C SER A 83 -7.42 -14.88 20.48
N ALA A 84 -8.66 -14.86 20.01
CA ALA A 84 -9.65 -15.91 20.30
C ALA A 84 -9.21 -17.30 19.82
N ARG A 85 -8.28 -17.38 18.85
CA ARG A 85 -7.74 -18.64 18.32
C ARG A 85 -6.20 -18.64 18.37
N PRO A 86 -5.58 -19.32 19.35
CA PRO A 86 -4.13 -19.41 19.45
C PRO A 86 -3.51 -20.04 18.20
N ARG A 87 -2.42 -19.44 17.71
CA ARG A 87 -1.65 -19.92 16.56
C ARG A 87 -0.16 -19.95 16.94
N PRO A 88 0.58 -21.05 16.72
CA PRO A 88 2.01 -21.11 17.01
C PRO A 88 2.79 -19.98 16.30
N GLY A 89 3.61 -19.24 17.04
CA GLY A 89 4.38 -18.11 16.52
C GLY A 89 3.58 -16.81 16.31
N TRP A 90 2.35 -16.73 16.84
CA TRP A 90 1.51 -15.54 16.78
C TRP A 90 0.98 -15.12 18.16
N SER A 91 0.87 -13.81 18.35
CA SER A 91 0.12 -13.17 19.44
C SER A 91 -0.92 -12.25 18.82
N GLY A 92 -2.18 -12.70 18.78
CA GLY A 92 -3.23 -12.07 17.97
C GLY A 92 -2.79 -11.92 16.51
N ILE A 93 -2.63 -10.69 16.05
CA ILE A 93 -2.14 -10.33 14.70
C ILE A 93 -0.62 -10.14 14.58
N ILE A 94 0.12 -10.23 15.68
CA ILE A 94 1.57 -10.08 15.70
C ILE A 94 2.19 -11.45 15.42
N GLN A 95 3.09 -11.53 14.45
CA GLN A 95 3.87 -12.72 14.15
C GLN A 95 5.28 -12.57 14.71
N SER A 96 5.74 -13.54 15.51
CA SER A 96 7.07 -13.50 16.12
C SER A 96 8.19 -13.51 15.08
N ARG A 97 7.97 -14.22 13.97
CA ARG A 97 8.91 -14.35 12.85
C ARG A 97 8.25 -13.90 11.54
N CYS A 98 8.12 -12.59 11.38
CA CYS A 98 7.60 -11.94 10.17
C CYS A 98 8.75 -11.76 9.16
N SER A 99 8.63 -12.37 7.97
CA SER A 99 9.63 -12.26 6.89
C SER A 99 9.24 -11.18 5.88
N PRO A 100 9.99 -10.08 5.75
CA PRO A 100 9.71 -9.08 4.71
C PRO A 100 9.93 -9.61 3.31
N ALA A 101 10.84 -10.57 3.11
CA ALA A 101 11.08 -11.19 1.80
C ALA A 101 9.83 -11.94 1.31
N ALA A 102 9.23 -12.74 2.20
CA ALA A 102 7.99 -13.45 1.90
C ALA A 102 6.82 -12.48 1.64
N LEU A 103 6.65 -11.46 2.49
CA LEU A 103 5.59 -10.45 2.33
C LEU A 103 5.79 -9.58 1.08
N ALA A 104 7.04 -9.30 0.72
CA ALA A 104 7.37 -8.59 -0.51
C ALA A 104 6.89 -9.35 -1.74
N LYS A 105 6.89 -10.69 -1.72
CA LYS A 105 6.38 -11.48 -2.85
C LYS A 105 4.86 -11.34 -3.02
N GLY A 106 4.11 -11.37 -1.91
CA GLY A 106 2.67 -11.10 -1.91
C GLY A 106 2.36 -9.69 -2.43
N ALA A 107 3.04 -8.69 -1.87
CA ALA A 107 2.94 -7.30 -2.30
C ALA A 107 3.34 -7.09 -3.77
N GLU A 108 4.39 -7.79 -4.24
CA GLU A 108 4.83 -7.77 -5.64
C GLU A 108 3.69 -8.21 -6.55
N ASN A 109 3.08 -9.37 -6.27
CA ASN A 109 2.03 -9.94 -7.11
C ASN A 109 0.86 -8.97 -7.29
N THR A 110 0.40 -8.37 -6.18
CA THR A 110 -0.70 -7.40 -6.18
C THR A 110 -0.34 -6.13 -6.95
N ALA A 111 0.81 -5.52 -6.63
CA ALA A 111 1.24 -4.27 -7.27
C ALA A 111 1.60 -4.46 -8.75
N ALA A 112 2.20 -5.60 -9.11
CA ALA A 112 2.51 -5.99 -10.48
C ALA A 112 1.24 -6.24 -11.30
N TRP A 113 0.24 -6.89 -10.73
CA TRP A 113 -1.05 -7.08 -11.40
C TRP A 113 -1.70 -5.74 -11.71
N LEU A 114 -1.76 -4.82 -10.75
CA LEU A 114 -2.26 -3.46 -10.97
C LEU A 114 -1.45 -2.72 -12.04
N CYS A 115 -0.13 -2.83 -12.00
CA CYS A 115 0.74 -2.18 -12.98
C CYS A 115 0.49 -2.71 -14.39
N ARG A 116 0.42 -4.03 -14.58
CA ARG A 116 0.06 -4.63 -15.88
C ARG A 116 -1.35 -4.22 -16.32
N HIS A 117 -2.29 -4.18 -15.38
CA HIS A 117 -3.67 -3.81 -15.69
C HIS A 117 -3.81 -2.36 -16.16
N HIS A 118 -2.97 -1.44 -15.66
CA HIS A 118 -3.04 -0.02 -16.01
C HIS A 118 -2.05 0.39 -17.11
N LEU A 119 -0.88 -0.23 -17.17
CA LEU A 119 0.24 0.16 -18.04
C LEU A 119 0.70 -0.96 -18.99
N GLY A 120 0.07 -2.13 -18.94
CA GLY A 120 0.35 -3.23 -19.86
C GLY A 120 1.65 -4.01 -19.62
N ALA A 121 2.52 -3.54 -18.73
CA ALA A 121 3.81 -4.15 -18.41
C ALA A 121 4.10 -4.14 -16.90
N LYS A 122 5.13 -4.88 -16.47
CA LYS A 122 5.71 -4.78 -15.12
C LYS A 122 7.24 -4.84 -15.19
N SER A 123 7.90 -4.19 -14.24
CA SER A 123 9.32 -4.43 -13.97
C SER A 123 9.51 -5.74 -13.17
N PRO A 124 10.68 -6.41 -13.28
CA PRO A 124 11.07 -7.49 -12.38
C PRO A 124 11.32 -6.99 -10.95
N LEU A 125 11.12 -7.84 -9.95
CA LEU A 125 11.59 -7.60 -8.58
C LEU A 125 12.80 -8.50 -8.32
N VAL A 126 13.86 -7.93 -7.75
CA VAL A 126 15.05 -8.66 -7.29
C VAL A 126 15.20 -8.45 -5.80
N LEU A 127 15.37 -9.54 -5.06
CA LEU A 127 15.56 -9.55 -3.62
C LEU A 127 17.05 -9.63 -3.28
N HIS A 128 17.49 -8.79 -2.34
CA HIS A 128 18.83 -8.78 -1.79
C HIS A 128 18.73 -8.87 -0.27
N HIS A 129 19.55 -9.72 0.35
CA HIS A 129 19.54 -9.93 1.79
C HIS A 129 20.91 -9.63 2.39
N HIS A 130 20.94 -8.78 3.42
CA HIS A 130 22.12 -8.50 4.23
C HIS A 130 21.79 -8.71 5.70
N TYR A 131 22.74 -9.24 6.47
CA TYR A 131 22.62 -9.36 7.92
C TYR A 131 24.00 -9.22 8.57
N SER A 132 24.05 -8.58 9.73
CA SER A 132 25.27 -8.52 10.55
C SER A 132 25.33 -9.77 11.43
N LEU A 133 26.37 -10.60 11.28
CA LEU A 133 26.61 -11.82 12.06
C LEU A 133 27.08 -11.53 13.51
N ALA A 134 26.61 -10.44 14.13
CA ALA A 134 27.10 -10.00 15.44
C ALA A 134 26.56 -10.83 16.62
N GLN A 135 25.54 -11.66 16.39
CA GLN A 135 25.13 -12.71 17.34
C GLN A 135 25.39 -14.05 16.64
N GLY A 136 26.05 -14.96 17.36
CA GLY A 136 26.62 -16.21 16.84
C GLY A 136 25.68 -16.95 15.90
N GLU A 137 26.29 -17.65 14.93
CA GLU A 137 25.66 -18.54 13.93
C GLU A 137 24.13 -18.51 14.01
N ILE A 138 23.47 -17.76 13.10
CA ILE A 138 22.04 -17.91 12.89
C ILE A 138 21.82 -19.42 12.72
N GLU A 139 21.25 -20.08 13.73
CA GLU A 139 20.97 -21.50 13.62
C GLU A 139 20.07 -21.64 12.38
N ALA A 140 20.30 -22.66 11.55
CA ALA A 140 19.56 -22.83 10.30
C ALA A 140 18.03 -22.78 10.50
N ASP A 141 17.56 -23.07 11.71
CA ASP A 141 16.17 -22.97 12.16
C ASP A 141 15.63 -21.54 12.27
N ASP A 142 16.47 -20.49 12.28
CA ASP A 142 16.10 -19.07 12.27
C ASP A 142 15.85 -18.49 10.86
N LEU A 143 16.25 -19.22 9.82
CA LEU A 143 15.81 -19.00 8.45
C LEU A 143 14.53 -19.83 8.21
N VAL A 144 13.39 -19.17 8.01
CA VAL A 144 12.18 -19.91 7.63
C VAL A 144 12.34 -20.40 6.20
N HIS A 145 12.32 -21.72 6.01
CA HIS A 145 12.11 -22.37 4.72
C HIS A 145 10.73 -21.99 4.17
N GLY A 146 10.66 -20.86 3.46
CA GLY A 146 9.50 -20.44 2.69
C GLY A 146 9.36 -21.26 1.40
N GLY A 147 9.20 -22.58 1.51
CA GLY A 147 9.08 -23.46 0.33
C GLY A 147 10.37 -23.61 -0.49
N LEU A 148 10.25 -24.32 -1.62
CA LEU A 148 11.32 -24.88 -2.46
C LEU A 148 12.30 -23.88 -3.13
N ASP A 149 12.17 -22.58 -2.89
CA ASP A 149 13.04 -21.54 -3.48
C ASP A 149 13.93 -20.91 -2.40
N ASP A 150 15.25 -21.16 -2.50
CA ASP A 150 16.26 -20.57 -1.62
C ASP A 150 16.29 -19.02 -1.65
N ASP A 151 15.75 -18.40 -2.70
CA ASP A 151 15.68 -16.94 -2.92
C ASP A 151 14.69 -16.20 -1.97
N ILE A 152 13.91 -16.90 -1.14
CA ILE A 152 12.93 -16.31 -0.20
C ILE A 152 13.49 -16.29 1.24
N GLN A 153 14.69 -16.84 1.47
CA GLN A 153 15.33 -16.86 2.78
C GLN A 153 15.90 -15.48 3.14
N GLY A 154 15.37 -14.87 4.20
CA GLY A 154 15.81 -13.56 4.68
C GLY A 154 15.51 -13.36 6.17
N PRO A 155 16.05 -12.28 6.77
CA PRO A 155 15.87 -12.00 8.19
C PRO A 155 14.40 -11.81 8.56
N CYS A 156 14.03 -12.35 9.72
CA CYS A 156 12.71 -12.18 10.32
C CYS A 156 12.78 -11.26 11.53
N PHE A 157 11.66 -10.62 11.86
CA PHE A 157 11.50 -9.85 13.08
C PHE A 157 10.06 -9.95 13.58
N THR A 158 9.80 -9.56 14.83
CA THR A 158 8.44 -9.57 15.38
C THR A 158 7.67 -8.35 14.86
N TYR A 159 6.59 -8.58 14.11
CA TYR A 159 5.80 -7.49 13.53
C TYR A 159 4.38 -7.92 13.18
N VAL A 160 3.55 -6.98 12.72
CA VAL A 160 2.20 -7.26 12.16
C VAL A 160 2.33 -7.45 10.64
N PRO A 161 2.15 -8.66 10.09
CA PRO A 161 2.41 -8.92 8.67
C PRO A 161 1.55 -8.09 7.71
N SER A 162 0.26 -7.91 8.01
CA SER A 162 -0.66 -7.13 7.18
C SER A 162 -0.25 -5.65 7.07
N HIS A 163 0.30 -5.06 8.13
CA HIS A 163 0.80 -3.68 8.12
C HIS A 163 2.01 -3.55 7.18
N LEU A 164 2.94 -4.49 7.27
CA LEU A 164 4.13 -4.48 6.43
C LEU A 164 3.77 -4.75 4.96
N GLU A 165 2.93 -5.73 4.68
CA GLU A 165 2.44 -6.01 3.33
C GLU A 165 1.72 -4.81 2.70
N TYR A 166 0.92 -4.07 3.49
CA TYR A 166 0.29 -2.83 3.03
C TYR A 166 1.35 -1.79 2.63
N MET A 167 2.34 -1.53 3.48
CA MET A 167 3.43 -0.58 3.18
C MET A 167 4.21 -0.99 1.91
N LEU A 168 4.57 -2.26 1.79
CA LEU A 168 5.28 -2.79 0.63
C LEU A 168 4.44 -2.64 -0.66
N THR A 169 3.15 -2.96 -0.60
CA THR A 169 2.24 -2.86 -1.75
C THR A 169 2.13 -1.41 -2.24
N GLU A 170 1.95 -0.45 -1.32
CA GLU A 170 1.87 0.97 -1.68
C GLU A 170 3.16 1.49 -2.32
N ILE A 171 4.33 1.12 -1.77
CA ILE A 171 5.62 1.53 -2.34
C ILE A 171 5.85 0.86 -3.70
N PHE A 172 5.58 -0.44 -3.83
CA PHE A 172 5.75 -1.14 -5.11
C PHE A 172 4.85 -0.61 -6.21
N LYS A 173 3.60 -0.23 -5.92
CA LYS A 173 2.73 0.43 -6.93
C LYS A 173 3.40 1.69 -7.49
N ASN A 174 4.03 2.50 -6.64
CA ASN A 174 4.71 3.72 -7.05
C ASN A 174 5.95 3.42 -7.88
N SER A 175 6.82 2.52 -7.40
CA SER A 175 8.06 2.14 -8.10
C SER A 175 7.78 1.46 -9.44
N PHE A 176 6.85 0.50 -9.51
CA PHE A 176 6.45 -0.15 -10.76
C PHE A 176 5.91 0.85 -11.77
N ARG A 177 5.01 1.75 -11.34
CA ARG A 177 4.48 2.81 -12.20
C ARG A 177 5.63 3.66 -12.76
N ALA A 178 6.50 4.17 -11.91
CA ALA A 178 7.59 5.07 -12.31
C ALA A 178 8.54 4.41 -13.32
N VAL A 179 8.97 3.17 -13.07
CA VAL A 179 9.85 2.41 -13.97
C VAL A 179 9.18 2.17 -15.32
N VAL A 180 7.94 1.66 -15.33
CA VAL A 180 7.22 1.38 -16.58
C VAL A 180 6.99 2.67 -17.38
N THR A 181 6.52 3.75 -16.75
CA THR A 181 6.28 5.02 -17.45
C THR A 181 7.55 5.63 -18.03
N LYS A 182 8.70 5.42 -17.38
CA LYS A 182 9.97 5.99 -17.83
C LYS A 182 10.63 5.19 -18.95
N HIS A 183 10.65 3.87 -18.81
CA HIS A 183 11.49 2.99 -19.64
C HIS A 183 10.73 2.28 -20.76
N HIS A 184 9.41 2.11 -20.63
CA HIS A 184 8.64 1.44 -21.67
C HIS A 184 8.53 2.34 -22.91
N PRO A 185 8.87 1.86 -24.12
CA PRO A 185 8.90 2.68 -25.34
C PRO A 185 7.61 3.45 -25.63
N VAL A 186 6.45 2.81 -25.41
CA VAL A 186 5.12 3.41 -25.60
C VAL A 186 4.86 4.65 -24.72
N TYR A 187 5.54 4.78 -23.59
CA TYR A 187 5.34 5.90 -22.65
C TYR A 187 6.44 6.96 -22.71
N GLN A 188 7.40 6.86 -23.64
CA GLN A 188 8.50 7.83 -23.72
C GLN A 188 8.00 9.26 -23.93
N GLY A 189 8.27 10.13 -22.96
CA GLY A 189 7.82 11.53 -22.97
C GLY A 189 6.33 11.72 -22.72
N VAL A 190 5.59 10.66 -22.38
CA VAL A 190 4.14 10.68 -22.20
C VAL A 190 3.79 10.19 -20.80
N ASP A 191 3.09 11.02 -20.04
CA ASP A 191 2.55 10.64 -18.73
C ASP A 191 1.11 10.11 -18.92
N PRO A 192 0.89 8.78 -18.83
CA PRO A 192 -0.44 8.21 -19.08
C PRO A 192 -1.49 8.66 -18.07
N SER A 193 -1.10 9.19 -16.91
CA SER A 193 -2.03 9.72 -15.91
C SER A 193 -2.65 11.07 -16.30
N LYS A 194 -2.09 11.74 -17.31
CA LYS A 194 -2.54 13.03 -17.85
C LYS A 194 -3.33 12.91 -19.15
N LEU A 195 -3.48 11.70 -19.69
CA LEU A 195 -4.18 11.47 -20.96
C LEU A 195 -5.69 11.26 -20.77
N ALA A 196 -6.44 11.46 -21.85
CA ALA A 196 -7.83 11.05 -21.90
C ALA A 196 -7.95 9.51 -21.76
N LYS A 197 -9.03 9.03 -21.14
CA LYS A 197 -9.25 7.60 -20.86
C LYS A 197 -9.08 6.70 -22.09
N GLU A 198 -9.57 7.13 -23.25
CA GLU A 198 -9.49 6.36 -24.49
C GLU A 198 -8.05 6.23 -25.01
N GLU A 199 -7.27 7.31 -24.92
CA GLU A 199 -5.88 7.35 -25.33
C GLU A 199 -5.00 6.53 -24.38
N ALA A 200 -5.18 6.69 -23.08
CA ALA A 200 -4.53 5.86 -22.06
C ALA A 200 -4.83 4.36 -22.29
N ARG A 201 -6.08 4.01 -22.61
CA ARG A 201 -6.49 2.64 -22.94
C ARG A 201 -5.77 2.11 -24.19
N ARG A 202 -5.61 2.95 -25.22
CA ARG A 202 -4.89 2.58 -26.46
C ARG A 202 -3.41 2.32 -26.17
N LEU A 203 -2.72 3.22 -25.46
CA LEU A 203 -1.31 3.04 -25.09
C LEU A 203 -1.11 1.78 -24.25
N ARG A 204 -2.01 1.52 -23.29
CA ARG A 204 -1.99 0.26 -22.53
C ARG A 204 -2.08 -0.97 -23.43
N GLN A 205 -3.02 -0.99 -24.38
CA GLN A 205 -3.18 -2.12 -25.31
C GLN A 205 -1.95 -2.33 -26.18
N GLU A 206 -1.30 -1.25 -26.59
CA GLU A 206 -0.05 -1.30 -27.34
C GLU A 206 1.10 -1.84 -26.48
N ALA A 207 1.24 -1.36 -25.25
CA ALA A 207 2.22 -1.84 -24.29
C ALA A 207 2.06 -3.35 -24.00
N SER A 208 0.82 -3.82 -23.77
CA SER A 208 0.55 -5.25 -23.54
C SER A 208 0.89 -6.16 -24.72
N ARG A 209 0.93 -5.64 -25.96
CA ARG A 209 1.29 -6.42 -27.16
C ARG A 209 2.80 -6.55 -27.34
N MET A 210 3.59 -5.66 -26.75
CA MET A 210 5.04 -5.74 -26.79
C MET A 210 5.53 -6.84 -25.84
N MET A 211 5.77 -8.04 -26.37
CA MET A 211 6.11 -9.23 -25.57
C MET A 211 7.48 -9.15 -24.86
N ARG A 212 8.38 -8.25 -25.28
CA ARG A 212 9.74 -8.13 -24.72
C ARG A 212 10.13 -6.67 -24.58
N VAL A 213 9.93 -6.13 -23.39
CA VAL A 213 10.49 -4.85 -22.97
C VAL A 213 11.35 -5.13 -21.76
N ASP A 214 12.66 -4.95 -21.91
CA ASP A 214 13.61 -5.10 -20.81
C ASP A 214 13.51 -3.87 -19.91
N LEU A 215 12.77 -4.01 -18.82
CA LEU A 215 12.59 -2.97 -17.82
C LEU A 215 13.60 -3.17 -16.68
N PRO A 216 14.24 -2.09 -16.18
CA PRO A 216 15.14 -2.18 -15.04
C PRO A 216 14.44 -2.81 -13.84
N PRO A 217 15.10 -3.72 -13.10
CA PRO A 217 14.50 -4.35 -11.93
C PRO A 217 14.30 -3.35 -10.79
N ILE A 218 13.26 -3.56 -9.99
CA ILE A 218 13.15 -2.98 -8.66
C ILE A 218 13.92 -3.87 -7.70
N ASN A 219 14.79 -3.26 -6.90
CA ASN A 219 15.63 -3.97 -5.94
C ASN A 219 15.06 -3.76 -4.54
N LEU A 220 14.69 -4.84 -3.86
CA LEU A 220 14.38 -4.83 -2.43
C LEU A 220 15.58 -5.35 -1.66
N VAL A 221 16.04 -4.58 -0.68
CA VAL A 221 17.18 -4.92 0.18
C VAL A 221 16.69 -4.99 1.62
N THR A 222 16.79 -6.15 2.26
CA THR A 222 16.57 -6.29 3.70
C THR A 222 17.89 -6.28 4.45
N ALA A 223 17.94 -5.54 5.56
CA ALA A 223 19.09 -5.51 6.47
C ALA A 223 18.61 -5.54 7.92
N LEU A 224 19.01 -6.56 8.67
CA LEU A 224 18.76 -6.65 10.11
C LEU A 224 20.01 -6.17 10.88
N GLY A 225 19.85 -5.09 11.63
CA GLY A 225 20.83 -4.59 12.60
C GLY A 225 20.50 -5.00 14.03
N GLU A 226 21.26 -4.49 15.00
CA GLU A 226 21.03 -4.77 16.42
C GLU A 226 19.75 -4.12 16.95
N GLU A 227 19.43 -2.92 16.49
CA GLU A 227 18.25 -2.15 16.94
C GLU A 227 17.13 -2.14 15.90
N ASP A 228 17.48 -2.17 14.61
CA ASP A 228 16.54 -1.87 13.52
C ASP A 228 16.50 -2.94 12.43
N MET A 229 15.29 -3.15 11.89
CA MET A 229 15.08 -3.83 10.60
C MET A 229 14.92 -2.79 9.49
N THR A 230 15.85 -2.74 8.55
CA THR A 230 15.81 -1.85 7.40
C THR A 230 15.32 -2.59 6.15
N ILE A 231 14.33 -2.01 5.46
CA ILE A 231 13.83 -2.48 4.17
C ILE A 231 13.98 -1.33 3.17
N LYS A 232 14.90 -1.47 2.21
CA LYS A 232 15.16 -0.47 1.17
C LYS A 232 14.59 -0.96 -0.15
N ILE A 233 13.73 -0.15 -0.77
CA ILE A 233 13.25 -0.37 -2.14
C ILE A 233 13.92 0.65 -3.05
N ALA A 234 14.61 0.18 -4.07
CA ALA A 234 15.33 1.00 -5.04
C ALA A 234 14.82 0.74 -6.45
N ASP A 235 14.50 1.80 -7.18
CA ASP A 235 14.02 1.76 -8.55
C ASP A 235 14.76 2.77 -9.44
N GLU A 236 14.69 2.55 -10.75
CA GLU A 236 15.28 3.46 -11.75
C GLU A 236 14.22 4.35 -12.43
N GLY A 237 13.12 4.65 -11.74
CA GLY A 237 11.94 5.35 -12.26
C GLY A 237 12.11 6.84 -12.58
N GLY A 238 13.33 7.39 -12.44
CA GLY A 238 13.63 8.80 -12.76
C GLY A 238 13.68 9.73 -11.56
N GLY A 239 13.33 9.22 -10.38
CA GLY A 239 13.40 9.96 -9.14
C GLY A 239 12.37 11.08 -9.04
N ILE A 240 12.52 11.87 -7.98
CA ILE A 240 11.56 12.92 -7.62
C ILE A 240 12.33 14.24 -7.54
N ALA A 241 11.84 15.25 -8.26
CA ALA A 241 12.45 16.58 -8.23
C ALA A 241 12.49 17.12 -6.79
N ARG A 242 13.62 17.71 -6.38
CA ARG A 242 13.85 18.17 -5.00
C ARG A 242 12.71 19.03 -4.41
N PRO A 243 12.08 19.97 -5.16
CA PRO A 243 10.96 20.75 -4.63
C PRO A 243 9.74 19.90 -4.24
N ASN A 244 9.55 18.76 -4.89
CA ASN A 244 8.41 17.87 -4.67
C ASN A 244 8.63 16.89 -3.52
N LEU A 245 9.86 16.71 -3.02
CA LEU A 245 10.15 15.77 -1.93
C LEU A 245 9.35 16.08 -0.65
N ARG A 246 9.22 17.38 -0.31
CA ARG A 246 8.44 17.81 0.87
C ARG A 246 6.93 17.63 0.70
N ARG A 247 6.47 17.42 -0.53
CA ARG A 247 5.06 17.28 -0.89
C ARG A 247 4.60 15.83 -0.92
N LEU A 248 5.51 14.87 -1.11
CA LEU A 248 5.17 13.43 -1.20
C LEU A 248 4.38 12.89 -0.01
N LEU A 249 4.63 13.44 1.18
CA LEU A 249 4.02 12.98 2.41
C LEU A 249 2.74 13.75 2.77
N ARG A 250 2.31 14.71 1.93
CA ARG A 250 1.08 15.48 2.14
C ARG A 250 -0.11 14.70 1.57
N PHE A 251 -1.21 14.60 2.31
CA PHE A 251 -2.41 13.90 1.84
C PHE A 251 -3.05 14.51 0.58
N PHE A 252 -2.79 15.80 0.34
CA PHE A 252 -3.35 16.58 -0.76
C PHE A 252 -2.52 16.56 -2.05
N ASP A 253 -1.31 16.00 -2.01
CA ASP A 253 -0.40 16.04 -3.14
C ASP A 253 -0.27 14.66 -3.77
N SER A 254 -0.70 14.54 -5.02
CA SER A 254 -0.49 13.35 -5.86
C SER A 254 -0.14 13.79 -7.27
N THR A 255 0.80 13.07 -7.88
CA THR A 255 1.15 13.27 -9.30
C THR A 255 0.22 12.51 -10.24
N ALA A 256 -0.66 11.64 -9.71
CA ALA A 256 -1.66 10.93 -10.50
C ALA A 256 -2.90 11.81 -10.71
N GLY A 257 -3.52 11.71 -11.89
CA GLY A 257 -4.75 12.42 -12.21
C GLY A 257 -5.87 12.15 -11.20
N SER A 258 -6.66 13.18 -10.85
CA SER A 258 -7.76 13.02 -9.90
C SER A 258 -8.88 12.16 -10.52
N PRO A 259 -9.37 11.11 -9.83
CA PRO A 259 -10.46 10.26 -10.33
C PRO A 259 -11.77 11.04 -10.54
N LEU A 260 -11.93 12.20 -9.87
CA LEU A 260 -13.09 13.08 -9.96
C LEU A 260 -13.14 13.92 -11.25
N VAL A 261 -12.06 13.99 -12.04
CA VAL A 261 -12.08 14.67 -13.35
C VAL A 261 -12.89 13.86 -14.38
N SER A 262 -13.26 12.63 -14.06
CA SER A 262 -13.79 11.68 -15.03
C SER A 262 -15.32 11.52 -15.08
N THR A 263 -16.08 12.36 -14.38
CA THR A 263 -17.56 12.24 -14.27
C THR A 263 -18.36 13.40 -14.88
N THR A 264 -17.76 14.37 -15.58
CA THR A 264 -18.54 15.47 -16.19
C THR A 264 -19.19 15.17 -17.53
N LYS A 265 -19.16 13.93 -18.06
CA LYS A 265 -20.03 13.54 -19.18
C LYS A 265 -20.61 12.12 -19.03
N ALA A 266 -21.94 12.15 -18.85
CA ALA A 266 -22.94 11.12 -19.15
C ALA A 266 -23.14 9.93 -18.19
N THR A 267 -24.39 9.89 -17.71
CA THR A 267 -25.28 8.73 -17.46
C THR A 267 -25.22 7.96 -16.14
N SER A 268 -26.30 8.21 -15.37
CA SER A 268 -27.17 7.29 -14.61
C SER A 268 -26.57 6.33 -13.60
N GLU A 269 -27.00 6.53 -12.35
CA GLU A 269 -27.00 5.61 -11.22
C GLU A 269 -27.23 4.16 -11.65
N GLY A 270 -26.23 3.29 -11.47
CA GLY A 270 -26.40 1.85 -11.76
C GLY A 270 -25.13 1.00 -11.77
N GLN A 271 -23.93 1.57 -11.93
CA GLN A 271 -22.71 0.76 -12.18
C GLN A 271 -21.70 0.67 -11.04
N LEU A 272 -21.97 1.23 -9.85
CA LEU A 272 -21.04 1.13 -8.71
C LEU A 272 -21.09 -0.22 -7.95
N ALA A 273 -22.00 -1.13 -8.28
CA ALA A 273 -22.17 -2.39 -7.55
C ALA A 273 -21.33 -3.58 -8.06
N GLN A 274 -20.59 -3.45 -9.18
CA GLN A 274 -20.01 -4.61 -9.86
C GLN A 274 -18.51 -4.82 -9.62
N GLY A 275 -17.78 -3.85 -9.05
CA GLY A 275 -16.32 -3.92 -8.87
C GLY A 275 -15.81 -4.46 -7.53
N VAL A 276 -16.69 -4.98 -6.66
CA VAL A 276 -16.32 -5.46 -5.30
C VAL A 276 -16.55 -6.97 -5.14
N ARG A 277 -16.91 -7.71 -6.21
CA ARG A 277 -17.14 -9.16 -6.16
C ARG A 277 -16.10 -10.03 -6.86
N GLU A 278 -14.98 -9.47 -7.31
CA GLU A 278 -13.93 -10.24 -8.00
C GLU A 278 -12.56 -10.21 -7.28
N ALA A 279 -12.60 -10.01 -5.96
CA ALA A 279 -11.43 -10.18 -5.09
C ALA A 279 -11.84 -10.88 -3.78
N GLU A 280 -12.58 -11.99 -3.92
CA GLU A 280 -12.66 -13.06 -2.92
C GLU A 280 -11.52 -14.05 -3.15
#